data_AF-A0A7Y4TDU4-F1
#
_entry.id   AF-A0A7Y4TDU4-F1
#
_cell.length_a   1.000
_cell.length_b   1.000
_cell.length_c   1.000
_cell.angle_alpha   90.00
_cell.angle_beta   90.00
_cell.angle_gamma   90.00
#
_symmetry.space_group_name_H-M   'P 1'
#
loop_
_entity.id
_entity.type
_entity.pdbx_description
1 polymer ?
#
loop_
_entity_poly.entity_id
_entity_poly.type
_entity_poly.pdbx_seq_one_letter_code
_entity_poly.pdbx_strand_id
1 'polypeptide(L)'
;MTTMTRGTLTALAVTTLLFGSAGLTTATAAPQAQAQAGPTASDTLARRSAEATTPAEHASVARDYRLRAEAFEEQAQEHEADAVRLAERRRFPVELKMPAVLRRDGERERRLAMQARRAAREAYERADHHIRLAVEEQLAQ
;
A
#
# COMPACT_ATOMS: atom_id res chain seq x y z
N MET A 1 -37.99 9.69 32.47
CA MET A 1 -37.59 10.84 33.31
C MET A 1 -37.24 10.31 34.69
N THR A 2 -35.95 10.13 34.98
CA THR A 2 -35.48 9.96 36.37
C THR A 2 -34.07 10.52 36.45
N THR A 3 -33.92 11.49 37.33
CA THR A 3 -32.78 12.38 37.54
C THR A 3 -31.81 11.81 38.58
N MET A 4 -30.52 12.10 38.34
CA MET A 4 -29.44 12.39 39.28
C MET A 4 -29.10 11.39 40.40
N THR A 5 -27.80 11.02 40.48
CA THR A 5 -27.03 11.29 41.72
C THR A 5 -25.55 11.51 41.44
N ARG A 6 -25.00 12.49 42.15
CA ARG A 6 -23.63 13.03 42.14
C ARG A 6 -22.68 12.25 43.08
N GLY A 7 -21.38 12.46 42.90
CA GLY A 7 -20.36 12.34 43.96
C GLY A 7 -18.95 12.23 43.38
N THR A 8 -18.27 13.32 43.02
CA THR A 8 -17.25 14.05 43.82
C THR A 8 -16.32 13.17 44.65
N LEU A 9 -15.01 13.22 44.37
CA LEU A 9 -13.96 13.75 45.26
C LEU A 9 -12.54 13.45 44.72
N THR A 10 -11.82 14.54 44.46
CA THR A 10 -10.40 14.80 44.81
C THR A 10 -9.41 13.64 44.94
N ALA A 11 -8.34 13.73 44.16
CA ALA A 11 -6.98 13.66 44.71
C ALA A 11 -6.02 14.53 43.89
N LEU A 12 -5.60 15.65 44.50
CA LEU A 12 -4.36 16.34 44.19
C LEU A 12 -3.20 15.35 44.39
N ALA A 13 -2.31 15.25 43.41
CA ALA A 13 -0.91 14.90 43.66
C ALA A 13 -0.04 15.71 42.70
N VAL A 14 0.23 16.95 43.12
CA VAL A 14 1.40 17.70 42.67
C VAL A 14 2.60 17.00 43.29
N THR A 15 3.48 16.44 42.47
CA THR A 15 4.81 16.04 42.92
C THR A 15 5.81 16.51 41.88
N THR A 16 6.33 17.70 42.13
CA THR A 16 7.51 18.25 41.51
C THR A 16 8.72 17.43 41.94
N LEU A 17 9.38 16.75 41.00
CA LEU A 17 10.69 16.16 41.20
C LEU A 17 11.67 16.85 40.24
N LEU A 18 12.35 17.87 40.77
CA LEU A 18 13.65 18.32 40.28
C LEU A 18 14.70 17.33 40.78
N PHE A 19 15.45 16.70 39.88
CA PHE A 19 16.79 16.10 40.04
C PHE A 19 16.98 15.24 38.77
N GLY A 20 18.05 15.24 38.01
CA GLY A 20 19.34 15.89 38.05
C GLY A 20 20.06 15.43 36.77
N SER A 21 20.85 16.30 36.19
CA SER A 21 21.66 16.06 35.01
C SER A 21 22.70 14.95 35.26
N ALA A 22 22.51 13.79 34.64
CA ALA A 22 23.57 12.83 34.33
C ALA A 22 23.15 12.05 33.07
N GLY A 23 23.38 12.67 31.91
CA GLY A 23 23.14 12.05 30.60
C GLY A 23 24.15 10.94 30.32
N LEU A 24 23.97 9.79 30.97
CA LEU A 24 24.57 8.53 30.57
C LEU A 24 23.66 7.93 29.48
N THR A 25 23.84 8.35 28.23
CA THR A 25 23.17 7.69 27.10
C THR A 25 23.85 6.35 26.84
N THR A 26 23.38 5.30 27.50
CA THR A 26 23.57 3.93 27.05
C THR A 26 22.93 3.83 25.67
N ALA A 27 23.77 3.76 24.64
CA ALA A 27 23.39 3.42 23.28
C ALA A 27 22.80 2.00 23.31
N THR A 28 21.49 1.93 23.53
CA THR A 28 20.71 0.71 23.41
C THR A 28 20.60 0.49 21.90
N ALA A 29 21.54 -0.27 21.36
CA ALA A 29 21.47 -0.77 20.00
C ALA A 29 20.17 -1.58 19.88
N ALA A 30 19.14 -0.95 19.33
CA ALA A 30 17.90 -1.62 18.99
C ALA A 30 18.27 -2.77 18.04
N PRO A 31 17.90 -4.03 18.35
CA PRO A 31 18.09 -5.12 17.40
C PRO A 31 17.30 -4.75 16.15
N GLN A 32 18.01 -4.48 15.06
CA GLN A 32 17.42 -4.43 13.73
C GLN A 32 16.83 -5.83 13.49
N ALA A 33 15.53 -5.96 13.75
CA ALA A 33 14.74 -7.06 13.26
C ALA A 33 14.84 -7.00 11.73
N GLN A 34 15.81 -7.71 11.18
CA GLN A 34 15.84 -8.08 9.78
C GLN A 34 14.60 -8.94 9.57
N ALA A 35 13.48 -8.28 9.24
CA ALA A 35 12.32 -8.95 8.70
C ALA A 35 12.80 -9.72 7.49
N GLN A 36 12.93 -11.04 7.64
CA GLN A 36 13.20 -11.95 6.55
C GLN A 36 12.05 -11.75 5.56
N ALA A 37 12.32 -10.99 4.50
CA ALA A 37 11.39 -10.83 3.39
C ALA A 37 11.26 -12.21 2.75
N GLY A 38 10.24 -12.96 3.15
CA GLY A 38 9.84 -14.17 2.45
C GLY A 38 9.56 -13.85 0.98
N PRO A 39 9.55 -14.87 0.10
CA PRO A 39 9.27 -14.68 -1.32
C PRO A 39 7.97 -13.88 -1.46
N THR A 40 8.03 -12.74 -2.14
CA THR A 40 6.86 -11.90 -2.29
C THR A 40 5.83 -12.63 -3.15
N ALA A 41 4.54 -12.31 -3.01
CA ALA A 41 3.50 -12.89 -3.87
C ALA A 41 3.81 -12.71 -5.38
N SER A 42 4.60 -11.69 -5.74
CA SER A 42 5.16 -11.51 -7.09
C SER A 42 6.09 -12.63 -7.52
N ASP A 43 7.05 -12.97 -6.67
CA ASP A 43 8.09 -13.94 -6.99
C ASP A 43 7.47 -15.32 -7.14
N THR A 44 6.45 -15.63 -6.33
CA THR A 44 5.71 -16.88 -6.44
C THR A 44 4.92 -16.99 -7.74
N LEU A 45 4.28 -15.91 -8.19
CA LEU A 45 3.52 -15.92 -9.44
C LEU A 45 4.43 -15.98 -10.68
N ALA A 46 5.53 -15.23 -10.66
CA ALA A 46 6.53 -15.27 -11.73
C ALA A 46 7.13 -16.67 -11.88
N ARG A 47 7.47 -17.33 -10.76
CA ARG A 47 7.95 -18.72 -10.77
C ARG A 47 6.90 -19.68 -11.32
N ARG A 48 5.66 -19.62 -10.84
CA ARG A 48 4.55 -20.46 -11.37
C ARG A 48 4.31 -20.24 -12.86
N SER A 49 4.45 -19.00 -13.34
CA SER A 49 4.30 -18.71 -14.77
C SER A 49 5.39 -19.32 -15.64
N ALA A 50 6.61 -19.48 -15.11
CA ALA A 50 7.73 -20.12 -15.80
C ALA A 50 7.65 -21.66 -15.75
N GLU A 51 7.03 -22.22 -14.70
CA GLU A 51 6.89 -23.67 -14.48
C GLU A 51 5.63 -24.26 -15.14
N ALA A 52 4.71 -23.44 -15.64
CA ALA A 52 3.47 -23.90 -16.28
C ALA A 52 3.76 -24.59 -17.62
N THR A 53 3.25 -25.81 -17.78
CA THR A 53 3.49 -26.68 -18.96
C THR A 53 2.22 -27.30 -19.53
N THR A 54 1.10 -27.19 -18.82
CA THR A 54 -0.18 -27.76 -19.25
C THR A 54 -1.21 -26.66 -19.52
N PRO A 55 -2.21 -26.91 -20.39
CA PRO A 55 -3.27 -25.94 -20.66
C PRO A 55 -3.98 -25.46 -19.39
N ALA A 56 -4.21 -26.37 -18.45
CA ALA A 56 -4.86 -26.06 -17.18
C ALA A 56 -4.00 -25.16 -16.28
N GLU A 57 -2.69 -25.38 -16.25
CA GLU A 57 -1.74 -24.52 -15.51
C GLU A 57 -1.68 -23.12 -16.12
N HIS A 58 -1.58 -23.03 -17.45
CA HIS A 58 -1.62 -21.74 -18.14
C HIS A 58 -2.92 -20.98 -17.89
N ALA A 59 -4.08 -21.65 -17.92
CA ALA A 59 -5.36 -21.04 -17.57
C ALA A 59 -5.39 -20.55 -16.11
N SER A 60 -4.82 -21.30 -15.16
CA SER A 60 -4.71 -20.87 -13.77
C SER A 60 -3.81 -19.65 -13.62
N VAL A 61 -2.64 -19.63 -14.27
CA VAL A 61 -1.70 -18.50 -14.21
C VAL A 61 -2.31 -17.25 -14.84
N ALA A 62 -3.03 -17.39 -15.96
CA ALA A 62 -3.75 -16.28 -16.57
C ALA A 62 -4.79 -15.66 -15.63
N ARG A 63 -5.53 -16.50 -14.90
CA ARG A 63 -6.49 -16.03 -13.89
C ARG A 63 -5.80 -15.24 -12.78
N ASP A 64 -4.68 -15.73 -12.27
CA ASP A 64 -3.93 -15.05 -11.21
C ASP A 64 -3.40 -13.68 -11.67
N TYR A 65 -2.89 -13.58 -12.91
CA TYR A 65 -2.48 -12.29 -13.48
C TYR A 65 -3.66 -11.34 -13.69
N ARG A 66 -4.84 -11.83 -14.09
CA ARG A 66 -6.06 -11.01 -14.20
C ARG A 66 -6.49 -10.42 -12.86
N LEU A 67 -6.59 -11.26 -11.82
CA LEU A 67 -6.93 -10.79 -10.47
C LEU A 67 -5.94 -9.72 -9.98
N ARG A 68 -4.66 -9.88 -10.31
CA ARG A 68 -3.64 -8.88 -9.97
C ARG A 68 -3.77 -7.60 -10.79
N ALA A 69 -4.12 -7.71 -12.06
CA ALA A 69 -4.39 -6.55 -12.91
C ALA A 69 -5.56 -5.72 -12.36
N GLU A 70 -6.65 -6.38 -11.98
CA GLU A 70 -7.82 -5.76 -11.33
C GLU A 70 -7.43 -5.03 -10.04
N ALA A 71 -6.62 -5.67 -9.19
CA ALA A 71 -6.12 -5.02 -7.96
C ALA A 71 -5.26 -3.78 -8.25
N PHE A 72 -4.45 -3.78 -9.31
CA PHE A 72 -3.70 -2.60 -9.72
C PHE A 72 -4.61 -1.51 -10.31
N GLU A 73 -5.70 -1.87 -11.00
CA GLU A 73 -6.69 -0.90 -11.46
C GLU A 73 -7.43 -0.23 -10.31
N GLU A 74 -7.79 -0.99 -9.28
CA GLU A 74 -8.37 -0.45 -8.05
C GLU A 74 -7.40 0.53 -7.37
N GLN A 75 -6.13 0.14 -7.18
CA GLN A 75 -5.10 1.03 -6.64
C GLN A 75 -4.91 2.30 -7.49
N ALA A 76 -4.96 2.17 -8.81
CA ALA A 76 -4.88 3.34 -9.69
C ALA A 76 -6.04 4.31 -9.46
N GLN A 77 -7.26 3.78 -9.30
CA GLN A 77 -8.46 4.59 -9.03
C GLN A 77 -8.36 5.27 -7.64
N GLU A 78 -7.87 4.56 -6.63
CA GLU A 78 -7.63 5.13 -5.29
C GLU A 78 -6.65 6.30 -5.35
N HIS A 79 -5.50 6.13 -6.01
CA HIS A 79 -4.51 7.20 -6.16
C HIS A 79 -5.03 8.39 -6.98
N GLU A 80 -5.89 8.16 -7.99
CA GLU A 80 -6.55 9.23 -8.74
C GLU A 80 -7.53 10.01 -7.85
N ALA A 81 -8.36 9.30 -7.09
CA ALA A 81 -9.30 9.91 -6.16
C ALA A 81 -8.56 10.72 -5.08
N ASP A 82 -7.45 10.21 -4.56
CA ASP A 82 -6.63 10.91 -3.58
C ASP A 82 -5.93 12.12 -4.18
N ALA A 83 -5.46 12.05 -5.43
CA ALA A 83 -4.90 13.21 -6.13
C ALA A 83 -5.93 14.33 -6.30
N VAL A 84 -7.18 13.99 -6.64
CA VAL A 84 -8.30 14.95 -6.72
C VAL A 84 -8.59 15.53 -5.33
N ARG A 85 -8.71 14.67 -4.31
CA ARG A 85 -8.97 15.10 -2.93
C ARG A 85 -7.90 16.05 -2.41
N LEU A 86 -6.62 15.80 -2.73
CA LEU A 86 -5.49 16.66 -2.36
C LEU A 86 -5.53 18.00 -3.11
N ALA A 87 -5.93 18.00 -4.38
CA ALA A 87 -6.06 19.21 -5.18
C ALA A 87 -7.22 20.10 -4.67
N GLU A 88 -8.32 19.50 -4.21
CA GLU A 88 -9.47 20.22 -3.66
C GLU A 88 -9.25 20.71 -2.23
N ARG A 89 -8.26 20.14 -1.52
CA ARG A 89 -7.98 20.45 -0.12
C ARG A 89 -7.35 21.84 0.04
N ARG A 90 -8.19 22.88 0.06
CA ARG A 90 -7.80 24.23 0.47
C ARG A 90 -7.43 24.23 1.95
N ARG A 91 -6.14 24.16 2.25
CA ARG A 91 -5.60 24.20 3.61
C ARG A 91 -4.93 25.55 3.84
N PHE A 92 -5.71 26.58 4.17
CA PHE A 92 -5.16 27.77 4.82
C PHE A 92 -4.61 27.37 6.20
N PRO A 93 -3.37 27.75 6.61
CA PRO A 93 -2.40 28.67 5.99
C PRO A 93 -1.32 28.01 5.10
N VAL A 94 -1.33 26.68 4.95
CA VAL A 94 -0.32 25.92 4.18
C VAL A 94 -0.31 26.34 2.72
N GLU A 95 -1.47 26.61 2.14
CA GLU A 95 -1.61 27.07 0.75
C GLU A 95 -0.90 28.42 0.49
N LEU A 96 -0.94 29.33 1.47
CA LEU A 96 -0.26 30.63 1.37
C LEU A 96 1.24 30.52 1.61
N LYS A 97 1.66 29.69 2.59
CA LYS A 97 3.07 29.62 3.00
C LYS A 97 3.89 28.64 2.14
N MET A 98 3.27 27.56 1.69
CA MET A 98 3.94 26.40 1.08
C MET A 98 3.15 25.82 -0.12
N PRO A 99 2.80 26.62 -1.15
CA PRO A 99 2.01 26.13 -2.29
C PRO A 99 2.73 25.01 -3.08
N ALA A 100 4.07 25.02 -3.09
CA ALA A 100 4.87 24.00 -3.77
C ALA A 100 4.69 22.60 -3.17
N VAL A 101 4.47 22.50 -1.85
CA VAL A 101 4.30 21.21 -1.16
C VAL A 101 2.98 20.56 -1.56
N LEU A 102 1.89 21.32 -1.56
CA LEU A 102 0.56 20.84 -1.95
C LEU A 102 0.54 20.32 -3.40
N ARG A 103 1.21 21.03 -4.32
CA ARG A 103 1.33 20.60 -5.72
C ARG A 103 2.13 19.31 -5.84
N ARG A 104 3.25 19.20 -5.12
CA ARG A 104 4.12 18.02 -5.14
C ARG A 104 3.40 16.76 -4.68
N ASP A 105 2.55 16.86 -3.67
CA ASP A 105 1.79 15.72 -3.15
C ASP A 105 0.75 15.23 -4.17
N GLY A 106 -0.03 16.14 -4.77
CA GLY A 106 -0.97 15.76 -5.83
C GLY A 106 -0.29 15.23 -7.10
N GLU A 107 0.89 15.74 -7.45
CA GLU A 107 1.72 15.19 -8.54
C GLU A 107 2.34 13.83 -8.20
N ARG A 108 2.65 13.56 -6.93
CA ARG A 108 3.11 12.25 -6.48
C ARG A 108 1.99 11.22 -6.63
N GLU A 109 0.79 11.50 -6.15
CA GLU A 109 -0.34 10.56 -6.27
C GLU A 109 -0.71 10.29 -7.73
N ARG A 110 -0.71 11.31 -8.60
CA ARG A 110 -0.90 11.10 -10.05
C ARG A 110 0.16 10.20 -10.67
N ARG A 111 1.42 10.29 -10.23
CA ARG A 111 2.49 9.39 -10.72
C ARG A 111 2.27 7.96 -10.25
N LEU A 112 1.84 7.76 -9.00
CA LEU A 112 1.51 6.44 -8.46
C LEU A 112 0.34 5.81 -9.22
N ALA A 113 -0.72 6.57 -9.49
CA ALA A 113 -1.82 6.12 -10.32
C ALA A 113 -1.36 5.66 -11.71
N MET A 114 -0.52 6.45 -12.38
CA MET A 114 0.02 6.06 -13.69
C MET A 114 0.90 4.81 -13.62
N GLN A 115 1.69 4.64 -12.57
CA GLN A 115 2.49 3.43 -12.36
C GLN A 115 1.61 2.20 -12.17
N ALA A 116 0.56 2.31 -11.35
CA ALA A 116 -0.41 1.24 -11.14
C ALA A 116 -1.14 0.86 -12.45
N ARG A 117 -1.55 1.85 -13.26
CA ARG A 117 -2.15 1.58 -14.59
C ARG A 117 -1.20 0.86 -15.55
N ARG A 118 0.09 1.20 -15.53
CA ARG A 118 1.10 0.49 -16.35
C ARG A 118 1.25 -0.95 -15.88
N ALA A 119 1.36 -1.16 -14.57
CA ALA A 119 1.45 -2.50 -13.99
C ALA A 119 0.20 -3.35 -14.28
N ALA A 120 -1.00 -2.76 -14.23
CA ALA A 120 -2.24 -3.43 -14.61
C ALA A 120 -2.22 -3.90 -16.08
N ARG A 121 -1.81 -3.03 -17.01
CA ARG A 121 -1.69 -3.38 -18.43
C ARG A 121 -0.71 -4.51 -18.66
N GLU A 122 0.49 -4.43 -18.06
CA GLU A 122 1.49 -5.49 -18.16
C GLU A 122 0.97 -6.82 -17.60
N ALA A 123 0.18 -6.79 -16.52
CA ALA A 123 -0.44 -7.99 -15.96
C ALA A 123 -1.52 -8.56 -16.89
N TYR A 124 -2.36 -7.73 -17.50
CA TYR A 124 -3.33 -8.18 -18.51
C TYR A 124 -2.64 -8.79 -19.73
N GLU A 125 -1.56 -8.16 -20.23
CA GLU A 125 -0.79 -8.70 -21.37
C GLU A 125 -0.20 -10.07 -21.06
N ARG A 126 0.32 -10.28 -19.84
CA ARG A 126 0.80 -11.59 -19.37
C ARG A 126 -0.32 -12.61 -19.25
N ALA A 127 -1.50 -12.19 -18.75
CA ALA A 127 -2.65 -13.08 -18.69
C ALA A 127 -3.09 -13.53 -20.08
N ASP A 128 -3.21 -12.60 -21.02
CA ASP A 128 -3.58 -12.88 -22.40
C ASP A 128 -2.56 -13.77 -23.11
N HIS A 129 -1.27 -13.60 -22.81
CA HIS A 129 -0.22 -14.49 -23.30
C HIS A 129 -0.43 -15.93 -22.85
N HIS A 130 -0.69 -16.16 -21.55
CA HIS A 130 -0.97 -17.51 -21.05
C HIS A 130 -2.29 -18.10 -21.55
N ILE A 131 -3.31 -17.28 -21.81
CA ILE A 131 -4.54 -17.75 -22.46
C ILE A 131 -4.23 -18.27 -23.87
N ARG A 132 -3.41 -17.57 -24.66
CA ARG A 132 -3.00 -18.04 -25.99
C ARG A 132 -2.24 -19.35 -25.92
N LEU A 133 -1.27 -19.46 -25.01
CA LEU A 133 -0.53 -20.71 -24.80
C LEU A 133 -1.45 -21.88 -24.44
N ALA A 134 -2.41 -21.66 -23.53
CA ALA A 134 -3.36 -22.71 -23.16
C ALA A 134 -4.17 -23.21 -24.37
N VAL A 135 -4.60 -22.30 -25.25
CA VAL A 135 -5.35 -22.66 -26.47
C VAL A 135 -4.45 -23.38 -27.47
N GLU A 136 -3.23 -22.89 -27.70
CA GLU A 136 -2.26 -23.51 -28.62
C GLU A 136 -1.92 -24.94 -28.19
N GLU A 137 -1.65 -25.16 -26.90
CA GLU A 137 -1.36 -26.49 -26.35
C GLU A 137 -2.57 -27.42 -26.41
N GLN A 138 -3.78 -26.91 -26.18
CA GLN A 138 -5.00 -27.70 -26.27
C GLN A 138 -5.28 -28.18 -27.70
N LEU A 139 -4.91 -27.40 -28.71
CA LEU A 139 -5.07 -27.75 -30.13
C LEU A 139 -3.99 -28.71 -30.65
N ALA A 140 -2.85 -28.79 -29.96
CA ALA A 140 -1.75 -29.68 -30.33
C ALA A 140 -1.93 -31.14 -29.86
N GLN A 141 -2.93 -31.40 -29.00
CA GLN A 141 -3.31 -32.72 -28.49
C GLN A 141 -4.33 -33.42 -29.40
#